data_AF-A0A838U4S7-F1
#
_entry.id   AF-A0A838U4S7-F1
#
_cell.length_a   1.000
_cell.length_b   1.000
_cell.length_c   1.000
_cell.angle_alpha   90.00
_cell.angle_beta   90.00
_cell.angle_gamma   90.00
#
_symmetry.space_group_name_H-M   'P 1'
#
loop_
_entity.id
_entity.type
_entity.pdbx_description
1 polymer ?
#
loop_
_entity_poly.entity_id
_entity_poly.type
_entity_poly.pdbx_seq_one_letter_code
_entity_poly.pdbx_strand_id
1 'polypeptide(L)'
;MTRLDDIKSRLAGDWLPSIYAKRVRTQRTRSISLEIAERENSAEILYTLLGIELKVGKRRISCPDLATARYMRVFTRLGCRDFAIPYNITKISVIADELETAWHRMALLMEDKRSRSNVIKSIRKEIAEIGAGNLMPEFTTAASTRALPLKE
;
A
#
# COMPACT_ATOMS: atom_id res chain seq x y z
N MET A 1 -8.65 -24.74 14.10
CA MET A 1 -8.20 -23.33 13.94
C MET A 1 -6.86 -23.36 13.22
N THR A 2 -6.74 -22.79 12.03
CA THR A 2 -5.49 -22.86 11.26
C THR A 2 -4.45 -21.87 11.81
N ARG A 3 -3.15 -22.10 11.60
CA ARG A 3 -2.08 -21.16 12.01
C ARG A 3 -2.28 -19.76 11.43
N LEU A 4 -2.91 -19.66 10.27
CA LEU A 4 -3.30 -18.40 9.65
C LEU A 4 -4.39 -17.68 10.45
N ASP A 5 -5.40 -18.39 10.94
CA ASP A 5 -6.47 -17.81 11.77
C ASP A 5 -5.95 -17.32 13.12
N ASP A 6 -5.00 -18.05 13.74
CA ASP A 6 -4.33 -17.61 14.98
C ASP A 6 -3.53 -16.32 14.75
N ILE A 7 -2.71 -16.27 13.69
CA ILE A 7 -1.94 -15.06 13.34
C ILE A 7 -2.89 -13.88 13.08
N LYS A 8 -3.95 -14.08 12.29
CA LYS A 8 -4.97 -13.04 12.03
C LYS A 8 -5.64 -12.56 13.32
N SER A 9 -6.01 -13.48 14.21
CA SER A 9 -6.65 -13.15 15.49
C SER A 9 -5.73 -12.34 16.40
N ARG A 10 -4.43 -12.64 16.43
CA ARG A 10 -3.46 -11.90 17.25
C ARG A 10 -3.17 -10.50 16.72
N LEU A 11 -3.22 -10.32 15.40
CA LEU A 11 -2.95 -9.04 14.75
C LEU A 11 -4.18 -8.12 14.75
N ALA A 12 -5.38 -8.68 14.65
CA ALA A 12 -6.65 -7.96 14.66
C ALA A 12 -6.64 -6.68 13.78
N GLY A 13 -6.53 -5.50 14.40
CA GLY A 13 -6.49 -4.20 13.71
C GLY A 13 -5.23 -3.96 12.87
N ASP A 14 -4.12 -4.63 13.20
CA ASP A 14 -2.83 -4.50 12.51
C ASP A 14 -2.69 -5.43 11.31
N TRP A 15 -3.76 -6.13 10.92
CA TRP A 15 -3.76 -6.93 9.70
C TRP A 15 -3.62 -6.02 8.46
N LEU A 16 -2.58 -6.22 7.65
CA LEU A 16 -2.26 -5.30 6.53
C LEU A 16 -3.45 -5.03 5.59
N PRO A 17 -4.22 -6.03 5.13
CA PRO A 17 -5.43 -5.79 4.35
C PRO A 17 -6.47 -4.90 5.06
N SER A 18 -6.62 -5.03 6.39
CA SER A 18 -7.53 -4.18 7.18
C SER A 18 -7.08 -2.72 7.19
N ILE A 19 -5.78 -2.48 7.37
CA ILE A 19 -5.20 -1.12 7.30
C ILE A 19 -5.39 -0.55 5.90
N TYR A 20 -5.08 -1.33 4.86
CA TYR A 20 -5.25 -0.91 3.47
C TYR A 20 -6.71 -0.53 3.16
N ALA A 21 -7.69 -1.37 3.52
CA ALA A 21 -9.10 -1.07 3.33
C ALA A 21 -9.53 0.20 4.08
N LYS A 22 -9.18 0.33 5.36
CA LYS A 22 -9.69 1.42 6.22
C LYS A 22 -8.98 2.74 6.04
N ARG A 23 -7.67 2.74 5.79
CA ARG A 23 -6.82 3.94 5.78
C ARG A 23 -6.50 4.42 4.38
N VAL A 24 -6.47 3.51 3.40
CA VAL A 24 -6.12 3.85 2.01
C VAL A 24 -7.37 3.95 1.14
N ARG A 25 -8.22 2.91 1.14
CA ARG A 25 -9.35 2.83 0.21
C ARG A 25 -10.53 3.74 0.55
N THR A 26 -10.57 4.32 1.75
CA THR A 26 -11.59 5.29 2.18
C THR A 26 -11.33 6.72 1.72
N GLN A 27 -10.21 6.97 1.05
CA GLN A 27 -9.82 8.29 0.54
C GLN A 27 -9.53 8.26 -0.96
N ARG A 28 -9.30 9.43 -1.56
CA ARG A 28 -8.93 9.53 -2.98
C ARG A 28 -7.54 8.92 -3.21
N THR A 29 -7.47 8.01 -4.17
CA THR A 29 -6.25 7.27 -4.52
C THR A 29 -6.05 7.21 -6.02
N ARG A 30 -4.80 7.01 -6.45
CA ARG A 30 -4.46 6.53 -7.80
C ARG A 30 -4.15 5.04 -7.77
N SER A 31 -4.53 4.31 -8.81
CA SER A 31 -4.09 2.93 -9.01
C SER A 31 -2.64 2.90 -9.49
N ILE A 32 -1.85 1.94 -9.00
CA ILE A 32 -0.54 1.60 -9.53
C ILE A 32 -0.51 0.12 -9.88
N SER A 33 0.10 -0.20 -11.02
CA SER A 33 0.37 -1.58 -11.45
C SER A 33 1.87 -1.74 -11.68
N LEU A 34 2.45 -2.78 -11.08
CA LEU A 34 3.88 -3.06 -11.12
C LEU A 34 4.12 -4.46 -11.65
N GLU A 35 5.03 -4.59 -12.62
CA GLU A 35 5.45 -5.88 -13.19
C GLU A 35 6.48 -6.60 -12.29
N ILE A 36 6.10 -6.93 -11.07
CA ILE A 36 6.95 -7.67 -10.11
C ILE A 36 6.51 -9.14 -9.98
N ALA A 37 7.32 -9.98 -9.34
CA ALA A 37 6.94 -11.36 -9.08
C ALA A 37 5.90 -11.42 -7.95
N GLU A 38 4.84 -12.21 -8.11
CA GLU A 38 3.83 -12.51 -7.07
C GLU A 38 4.38 -13.50 -6.04
N ARG A 39 5.47 -13.12 -5.40
CA ARG A 39 6.09 -13.81 -4.28
C ARG A 39 6.65 -12.78 -3.33
N GLU A 40 7.11 -13.21 -2.17
CA GLU A 40 7.86 -12.32 -1.31
C GLU A 40 9.14 -11.83 -2.03
N ASN A 41 9.34 -10.52 -2.07
CA ASN A 41 10.46 -9.87 -2.72
C ASN A 41 11.33 -9.10 -1.73
N SER A 42 12.64 -9.03 -2.00
CA SER A 42 13.48 -7.98 -1.42
C SER A 42 13.10 -6.65 -2.05
N ALA A 43 12.71 -5.69 -1.21
CA ALA A 43 12.41 -4.31 -1.59
C ALA A 43 13.31 -3.35 -0.80
N GLU A 44 14.14 -2.61 -1.53
CA GLU A 44 15.19 -1.72 -1.03
C GLU A 44 14.93 -0.29 -1.52
N ILE A 45 14.99 0.68 -0.61
CA ILE A 45 14.93 2.11 -0.97
C ILE A 45 16.36 2.56 -1.27
N LEU A 46 16.56 3.15 -2.44
CA LEU A 46 17.83 3.70 -2.89
C LEU A 46 17.75 5.22 -2.87
N TYR A 47 18.75 5.84 -2.25
CA TYR A 47 18.98 7.28 -2.34
C TYR A 47 19.97 7.51 -3.46
N THR A 48 19.52 8.18 -4.51
CA THR A 48 20.32 8.47 -5.71
C THR A 48 20.48 9.97 -5.88
N LEU A 49 21.36 10.39 -6.79
CA LEU A 49 21.53 11.81 -7.12
C LEU A 49 20.27 12.43 -7.74
N LEU A 50 19.43 11.63 -8.41
CA LEU A 50 18.20 12.09 -9.08
C LEU A 50 16.96 11.98 -8.18
N GLY A 51 17.13 11.58 -6.92
CA GLY A 51 16.05 11.38 -5.96
C GLY A 51 15.97 9.95 -5.45
N ILE A 52 14.76 9.52 -5.13
CA ILE A 52 14.51 8.27 -4.39
C ILE A 52 13.97 7.21 -5.36
N GLU A 53 14.55 6.01 -5.31
CA GLU A 53 14.09 4.86 -6.07
C GLU A 53 13.75 3.69 -5.16
N LEU A 54 12.78 2.87 -5.56
CA LEU A 54 12.48 1.58 -4.95
C LEU A 54 12.96 0.45 -5.85
N LYS A 55 13.95 -0.30 -5.38
CA LYS A 55 14.50 -1.47 -6.06
C LYS A 55 13.79 -2.73 -5.60
N VAL A 56 13.27 -3.50 -6.55
CA VAL A 56 12.57 -4.78 -6.32
C VAL A 56 13.09 -5.81 -7.32
N GLY A 57 13.91 -6.74 -6.84
CA GLY A 57 14.65 -7.66 -7.72
C GLY A 57 15.54 -6.91 -8.71
N LYS A 58 15.26 -7.06 -10.01
CA LYS A 58 15.99 -6.38 -11.10
C LYS A 58 15.38 -5.04 -11.52
N ARG A 59 14.21 -4.67 -10.98
CA ARG A 59 13.51 -3.43 -11.35
C ARG A 59 13.83 -2.30 -10.38
N ARG A 60 13.83 -1.08 -10.90
CA ARG A 60 13.90 0.15 -10.11
C ARG A 60 12.70 1.02 -10.47
N ILE A 61 12.03 1.53 -9.46
CA ILE A 61 10.81 2.32 -9.61
C ILE A 61 11.12 3.69 -9.00
N SER A 62 11.09 4.74 -9.82
CA SER A 62 11.25 6.11 -9.31
C SER A 62 10.08 6.46 -8.40
N CYS A 63 10.39 7.04 -7.24
CA CYS A 63 9.41 7.48 -6.26
C CYS A 63 9.52 9.00 -6.09
N PRO A 64 8.39 9.72 -5.94
CA PRO A 64 8.42 11.18 -5.79
C PRO A 64 9.09 11.64 -4.49
N ASP A 65 9.00 10.83 -3.44
CA ASP A 65 9.52 11.13 -2.11
C ASP A 65 9.72 9.85 -1.27
N LEU A 66 10.34 10.00 -0.09
CA LEU A 66 10.64 8.89 0.81
C LEU A 66 9.39 8.22 1.39
N ALA A 67 8.35 9.00 1.72
CA ALA A 67 7.12 8.45 2.29
C ALA A 67 6.42 7.55 1.27
N THR A 68 6.35 7.97 0.01
CA THR A 68 5.83 7.17 -1.10
C THR A 68 6.66 5.90 -1.30
N ALA A 69 8.00 5.99 -1.25
CA ALA A 69 8.87 4.82 -1.36
C ALA A 69 8.65 3.82 -0.23
N ARG A 70 8.56 4.29 1.03
CA ARG A 70 8.26 3.46 2.22
C ARG A 70 6.90 2.79 2.12
N TYR A 71 5.88 3.55 1.73
CA TYR A 71 4.54 3.03 1.46
C TYR A 71 4.58 1.89 0.42
N MET A 72 5.15 2.14 -0.76
CA MET A 72 5.23 1.16 -1.85
C MET A 72 6.08 -0.07 -1.48
N ARG A 73 7.11 0.10 -0.64
CA ARG A 73 7.99 -0.98 -0.18
C ARG A 73 7.22 -2.12 0.48
N VAL A 74 6.17 -1.82 1.24
CA VAL A 74 5.38 -2.86 1.93
C VAL A 74 4.65 -3.75 0.91
N PHE A 75 3.94 -3.15 -0.05
CA PHE A 75 3.19 -3.87 -1.08
C PHE A 75 4.11 -4.66 -2.02
N THR A 76 5.19 -4.05 -2.47
CA THR A 76 6.17 -4.69 -3.36
C THR A 76 6.89 -5.87 -2.68
N ARG A 77 7.20 -5.74 -1.39
CA ARG A 77 7.74 -6.84 -0.58
C ARG A 77 6.79 -8.03 -0.50
N LEU A 78 5.48 -7.78 -0.38
CA LEU A 78 4.45 -8.83 -0.42
C LEU A 78 4.24 -9.40 -1.83
N GLY A 79 4.80 -8.77 -2.86
CA GLY A 79 4.56 -9.13 -4.26
C GLY A 79 3.18 -8.72 -4.77
N CYS A 80 2.58 -7.68 -4.19
CA CYS A 80 1.34 -7.10 -4.71
C CYS A 80 1.67 -6.28 -5.96
N ARG A 81 1.11 -6.66 -7.11
CA ARG A 81 1.30 -5.96 -8.38
C ARG A 81 0.44 -4.71 -8.48
N ASP A 82 -0.81 -4.84 -8.04
CA ASP A 82 -1.82 -3.79 -8.15
C ASP A 82 -2.23 -3.32 -6.76
N PHE A 83 -2.09 -2.02 -6.51
CA PHE A 83 -2.53 -1.41 -5.26
C PHE A 83 -2.79 0.10 -5.45
N ALA A 84 -3.41 0.72 -4.45
CA ALA A 84 -3.77 2.13 -4.46
C ALA A 84 -2.69 2.96 -3.76
N ILE A 85 -2.42 4.18 -4.23
CA ILE A 85 -1.59 5.19 -3.55
C ILE A 85 -2.47 6.41 -3.23
N PRO A 86 -2.52 6.90 -1.99
CA PRO A 86 -3.25 8.12 -1.64
C PRO A 86 -2.73 9.34 -2.41
N TYR A 87 -3.64 10.25 -2.82
CA TYR A 87 -3.22 11.54 -3.39
C TYR A 87 -2.70 12.52 -2.35
N ASN A 88 -3.20 12.43 -1.12
CA ASN A 88 -2.79 13.34 -0.06
C ASN A 88 -1.42 12.92 0.50
N ILE A 89 -0.37 13.57 -0.01
CA ILE A 89 1.03 13.29 0.35
C ILE A 89 1.31 13.43 1.85
N THR A 90 0.59 14.30 2.58
CA THR A 90 0.82 14.51 4.02
C THR A 90 0.35 13.33 4.87
N LYS A 91 -0.53 12.49 4.33
CA LYS A 91 -1.01 11.26 5.00
C LYS A 91 -0.18 10.03 4.68
N ILE A 92 0.60 10.05 3.59
CA ILE A 92 1.35 8.88 3.14
C ILE A 92 2.38 8.45 4.18
N SER A 93 3.07 9.39 4.84
CA SER A 93 4.05 9.09 5.89
C SER A 93 3.44 8.30 7.05
N VAL A 94 2.33 8.80 7.61
CA VAL A 94 1.63 8.16 8.73
C VAL A 94 1.13 6.77 8.34
N ILE A 95 0.56 6.62 7.15
CA ILE A 95 0.09 5.32 6.66
C ILE A 95 1.27 4.37 6.42
N ALA A 96 2.39 4.87 5.90
CA ALA A 96 3.59 4.07 5.71
C ALA A 96 4.14 3.56 7.05
N ASP A 97 4.18 4.41 8.09
CA ASP A 97 4.59 4.00 9.45
C ASP A 97 3.68 2.89 10.00
N GLU A 98 2.36 3.03 9.82
CA GLU A 98 1.35 2.07 10.27
C GLU A 98 1.52 0.72 9.56
N LEU A 99 1.67 0.73 8.23
CA LEU A 99 1.88 -0.46 7.41
C LEU A 99 3.23 -1.14 7.69
N GLU A 100 4.32 -0.38 7.86
CA GLU A 100 5.62 -0.93 8.20
C GLU A 100 5.61 -1.57 9.59
N THR A 101 5.00 -0.92 10.57
CA THR A 101 4.84 -1.46 11.92
C THR A 101 4.04 -2.76 11.91
N ALA A 102 2.91 -2.79 11.21
CA ALA A 102 2.11 -3.98 11.00
C ALA A 102 2.94 -5.10 10.36
N TRP A 103 3.66 -4.81 9.27
CA TRP A 103 4.54 -5.77 8.63
C TRP A 103 5.59 -6.35 9.58
N HIS A 104 6.24 -5.52 10.40
CA HIS A 104 7.23 -5.97 11.37
C HIS A 104 6.62 -6.90 12.43
N ARG A 105 5.45 -6.56 12.98
CA ARG A 105 4.73 -7.42 13.93
C ARG A 105 4.38 -8.77 13.31
N MET A 106 3.86 -8.76 12.08
CA MET A 106 3.55 -10.00 11.37
C MET A 106 4.80 -10.84 11.09
N ALA A 107 5.90 -10.19 10.70
CA ALA A 107 7.15 -10.89 10.41
C ALA A 107 7.67 -11.66 11.63
N LEU A 108 7.48 -11.14 12.85
CA LEU A 108 7.83 -11.82 14.10
C LEU A 108 6.93 -13.04 14.38
N LEU A 109 5.65 -12.97 14.01
CA LEU A 109 4.71 -14.09 14.18
C LEU A 109 4.88 -15.20 13.12
N MET A 110 5.50 -14.87 11.99
CA MET A 110 5.78 -15.78 10.88
C MET A 110 7.15 -16.47 11.04
N GLU A 111 7.32 -17.26 12.09
CA GLU A 111 8.59 -17.92 12.44
C GLU A 111 9.07 -18.94 11.40
N ASP A 112 8.15 -19.66 10.76
CA ASP A 112 8.45 -20.74 9.82
C ASP A 112 8.18 -20.33 8.35
N LYS A 113 9.07 -20.74 7.44
CA LYS A 113 9.00 -20.39 6.01
C LYS A 113 7.69 -20.82 5.34
N ARG A 114 7.11 -21.94 5.76
CA ARG A 114 5.87 -22.49 5.16
C ARG A 114 4.65 -21.67 5.56
N SER A 115 4.50 -21.37 6.85
CA SER A 115 3.47 -20.45 7.35
C SER A 115 3.61 -19.08 6.71
N ARG A 116 4.83 -18.54 6.62
CA ARG A 116 5.11 -17.25 5.99
C ARG A 116 4.57 -17.15 4.56
N SER A 117 4.87 -18.14 3.72
CA SER A 117 4.40 -18.16 2.33
C SER A 117 2.87 -18.16 2.25
N ASN A 118 2.21 -18.97 3.09
CA ASN A 118 0.75 -19.06 3.13
C ASN A 118 0.10 -17.75 3.60
N VAL A 119 0.64 -17.13 4.65
CA VAL A 119 0.16 -15.85 5.19
C VAL A 119 0.32 -14.74 4.14
N ILE A 120 1.50 -14.62 3.52
CA ILE A 120 1.74 -13.62 2.47
C ILE A 120 0.81 -13.85 1.28
N LYS A 121 0.57 -15.11 0.88
CA LYS A 121 -0.37 -15.44 -0.19
C LYS A 121 -1.80 -15.01 0.16
N SER A 122 -2.25 -15.20 1.40
CA SER A 122 -3.57 -14.74 1.87
C SER A 122 -3.66 -13.21 1.84
N ILE A 123 -2.66 -12.51 2.38
CA ILE A 123 -2.60 -11.04 2.38
C ILE A 123 -2.70 -10.51 0.95
N ARG A 124 -1.92 -11.08 0.03
CA ARG A 124 -1.93 -10.66 -1.37
C ARG A 124 -3.30 -10.87 -2.00
N LYS A 125 -3.94 -12.00 -1.74
CA LYS A 125 -5.29 -12.29 -2.23
C LYS A 125 -6.29 -11.26 -1.71
N GLU A 126 -6.27 -10.96 -0.42
CA GLU A 126 -7.17 -9.99 0.20
C GLU A 126 -6.94 -8.56 -0.32
N ILE A 127 -5.68 -8.15 -0.50
CA ILE A 127 -5.35 -6.84 -1.11
C ILE A 127 -5.86 -6.78 -2.56
N ALA A 128 -5.71 -7.86 -3.32
CA ALA A 128 -6.22 -7.94 -4.69
C ALA A 128 -7.76 -7.89 -4.74
N GLU A 129 -8.45 -8.55 -3.80
CA GLU A 129 -9.91 -8.52 -3.64
C GLU A 129 -10.42 -7.11 -3.27
N ILE A 130 -9.70 -6.40 -2.41
CA ILE A 130 -9.99 -4.98 -2.09
C ILE A 130 -9.77 -4.09 -3.32
N GLY A 131 -8.78 -4.43 -4.14
CA GLY A 131 -8.46 -3.78 -5.40
C GLY A 131 -7.70 -2.46 -5.24
N ALA A 132 -7.11 -2.01 -6.35
CA ALA A 132 -6.43 -0.73 -6.47
C ALA A 132 -7.40 0.46 -6.65
N GLY A 133 -8.68 0.17 -6.90
CA GLY A 133 -9.70 1.16 -7.25
C GLY A 133 -9.62 1.60 -8.72
N ASN A 134 -10.47 2.57 -9.07
CA ASN A 134 -10.48 3.16 -10.41
C ASN A 134 -9.14 3.86 -10.70
N LEU A 135 -8.68 3.79 -11.96
CA LEU A 135 -7.44 4.42 -12.44
C LEU A 135 -7.41 5.94 -12.24
N MET A 136 -8.58 6.59 -12.27
CA MET A 136 -8.78 8.00 -11.96
C MET A 136 -9.81 8.16 -10.83
N PRO A 137 -9.64 9.16 -9.94
CA PRO A 137 -10.69 9.51 -8.99
C PRO A 137 -11.90 10.02 -9.77
N GLU A 138 -13.10 9.60 -9.37
CA GLU A 138 -14.33 10.19 -9.91
C GLU A 138 -14.34 11.68 -9.55
N PHE A 139 -14.13 12.53 -10.56
CA PHE A 139 -14.37 13.96 -10.45
C PHE A 139 -15.89 14.15 -10.39
N THR A 140 -16.46 14.07 -9.19
CA THR A 140 -17.79 14.63 -8.93
C THR A 140 -17.65 16.15 -8.99
N THR A 141 -17.83 16.71 -10.18
CA THR A 141 -17.79 18.15 -10.43
C THR A 141 -19.02 18.81 -9.82
N ALA A 142 -19.05 18.98 -8.50
CA ALA A 142 -19.79 20.08 -7.90
C ALA A 142 -18.81 21.25 -7.76
N ALA A 143 -18.36 21.79 -8.90
CA ALA A 143 -17.71 23.08 -8.90
C ALA A 143 -18.76 24.08 -8.41
N SER A 144 -18.60 24.57 -7.19
CA SER A 144 -19.38 25.68 -6.67
C SER A 144 -19.06 26.91 -7.53
N THR A 145 -19.88 27.13 -8.55
CA THR A 145 -19.93 28.39 -9.28
C THR A 145 -20.47 29.42 -8.31
N ARG A 146 -19.57 30.02 -7.52
CA ARG A 146 -19.88 31.23 -6.75
C ARG A 146 -19.98 32.36 -7.78
N ALA A 147 -21.15 32.51 -8.39
CA ALA A 147 -21.45 33.65 -9.23
C ALA A 147 -21.25 34.93 -8.40
N LEU A 148 -20.27 35.75 -8.79
CA LEU A 148 -20.13 37.10 -8.26
C LEU A 148 -21.35 37.90 -8.75
N PRO A 149 -22.11 38.56 -7.87
CA PRO A 149 -23.24 39.37 -8.31
C PRO A 149 -22.70 40.58 -9.09
N LEU A 150 -23.20 40.74 -10.32
CA LEU A 150 -23.08 41.99 -11.06
C LEU A 150 -23.83 43.05 -10.25
N LYS A 151 -23.11 44.07 -9.78
CA LYS A 151 -23.71 45.28 -9.20
C LYS A 151 -24.18 46.17 -10.35
N GLU A 152 -25.47 46.49 -10.35
CA GLU A 152 -26.04 47.63 -11.07
C GLU A 152 -25.73 48.95 -10.35
#